data_AF-A0A832R1J6-F1
#
_entry.id   AF-A0A832R1J6-F1
#
_cell.length_a   1.000
_cell.length_b   1.000
_cell.length_c   1.000
_cell.angle_alpha   90.00
_cell.angle_beta   90.00
_cell.angle_gamma   90.00
#
_symmetry.space_group_name_H-M   'P 1'
#
loop_
_entity.id
_entity.type
_entity.pdbx_description
1 polymer ?
#
loop_
_entity_poly.entity_id
_entity_poly.type
_entity_poly.pdbx_seq_one_letter_code
_entity_poly.pdbx_strand_id
1 'polypeptide(L)'
;MAESSFDKGLESLVAELIRTHLVDSVFAKDAVRKGLTPEKLESLRQEILTRLKEAEESGLEHRDAVRKVMETISGFIPKDSLMSTVAKSFVDKIVPPAASQDKEEE
;
A
#
# COMPACT_ATOMS: atom_id res chain seq x y z
N MET A 1 4.32 15.51 20.07
CA MET A 1 2.92 15.05 20.01
C MET A 1 2.98 13.56 19.76
N ALA A 2 2.27 12.75 20.55
CA ALA A 2 2.28 11.29 20.33
C ALA A 2 1.48 11.03 19.04
N GLU A 3 2.18 10.72 17.93
CA GLU A 3 1.52 10.11 16.77
C GLU A 3 0.77 8.87 17.24
N SER A 4 -0.49 8.75 16.83
CA SER A 4 -1.27 7.59 17.23
C SER A 4 -0.69 6.35 16.54
N SER A 5 -0.74 5.19 17.22
CA SER A 5 -0.32 3.92 16.63
C SER A 5 -1.09 3.61 15.34
N PHE A 6 -2.34 4.06 15.24
CA PHE A 6 -3.14 4.00 14.02
C PHE A 6 -2.52 4.78 12.87
N ASP A 7 -2.09 6.03 13.11
CA ASP A 7 -1.47 6.87 12.08
C ASP A 7 -0.21 6.21 11.52
N LYS A 8 0.63 5.66 12.39
CA LYS A 8 1.85 4.91 11.98
C LYS A 8 1.53 3.66 11.17
N GLY A 9 0.52 2.89 11.60
CA GLY A 9 0.09 1.70 10.85
C GLY A 9 -0.46 2.06 9.46
N LEU A 10 -1.20 3.18 9.36
CA LEU A 10 -1.76 3.67 8.11
C LEU A 10 -0.65 4.18 7.19
N GLU A 11 0.27 4.98 7.74
CA GLU A 11 1.45 5.47 7.02
C GLU A 11 2.26 4.32 6.45
N SER A 12 2.46 3.25 7.22
CA SER A 12 3.17 2.06 6.78
C SER A 12 2.47 1.33 5.61
N LEU A 13 1.14 1.21 5.62
CA LEU A 13 0.37 0.63 4.51
C LEU A 13 0.39 1.53 3.27
N VAL A 14 0.26 2.84 3.46
CA VAL A 14 0.33 3.82 2.37
C VAL A 14 1.73 3.83 1.75
N ALA A 15 2.78 3.74 2.56
CA ALA A 15 4.16 3.68 2.11
C ALA A 15 4.43 2.44 1.24
N GLU A 16 3.95 1.26 1.66
CA GLU A 16 3.99 0.03 0.88
C GLU A 16 3.29 0.18 -0.48
N LEU A 17 2.10 0.79 -0.48
CA LEU A 17 1.30 1.02 -1.67
C LEU A 17 1.99 1.97 -2.66
N ILE A 18 2.54 3.07 -2.16
CA ILE A 18 3.29 4.03 -2.98
C ILE A 18 4.52 3.34 -3.57
N ARG A 19 5.30 2.63 -2.74
CA ARG A 19 6.54 1.94 -3.14
C ARG A 19 6.27 0.91 -4.23
N THR A 20 5.20 0.14 -4.11
CA THR A 20 4.92 -0.99 -5.00
C THR A 20 4.24 -0.58 -6.31
N HIS A 21 3.41 0.48 -6.29
CA HIS A 21 2.54 0.79 -7.43
C HIS A 21 2.72 2.20 -8.02
N LEU A 22 3.15 3.18 -7.22
CA LEU A 22 3.12 4.58 -7.63
C LEU A 22 4.49 5.15 -7.99
N VAL A 23 5.58 4.70 -7.35
CA VAL A 23 6.94 5.22 -7.62
C VAL A 23 7.27 5.15 -9.11
N ASP A 24 7.18 3.97 -9.71
CA ASP A 24 7.53 3.78 -11.12
C ASP A 24 6.63 4.58 -12.05
N SER A 25 5.34 4.65 -11.73
CA SER A 25 4.35 5.45 -12.48
C SER A 25 4.67 6.94 -12.45
N VAL A 26 5.15 7.47 -11.32
CA VAL A 26 5.53 8.88 -11.18
C VAL A 26 6.80 9.17 -11.98
N PHE A 27 7.82 8.33 -11.86
CA PHE A 27 9.10 8.52 -12.58
C PHE A 27 8.99 8.25 -14.09
N ALA A 28 7.98 7.50 -14.54
CA ALA A 28 7.68 7.33 -15.95
C ALA A 28 7.07 8.57 -16.62
N LYS A 29 6.56 9.55 -15.85
CA LYS A 29 5.91 10.74 -16.42
C LYS A 29 6.93 11.63 -17.15
N ASP A 30 6.54 12.05 -18.34
CA ASP A 30 7.32 12.94 -19.21
C ASP A 30 7.79 14.22 -18.51
N ALA A 31 6.94 14.82 -17.66
CA ALA A 31 7.28 16.02 -16.90
C ALA A 31 8.47 15.79 -15.95
N VAL A 32 8.58 14.60 -15.36
CA VAL A 32 9.67 14.23 -14.44
C VAL A 32 10.94 13.92 -15.24
N ARG A 33 10.82 13.17 -16.33
CA ARG A 33 11.96 12.79 -17.20
C ARG A 33 12.59 13.97 -17.94
N LYS A 34 11.79 14.97 -18.34
CA LYS A 34 12.27 16.17 -19.03
C LYS A 34 12.76 17.25 -18.06
N GLY A 35 12.38 17.19 -16.79
CA GLY A 35 12.71 18.20 -15.78
C GLY A 35 14.05 17.98 -15.07
N LEU A 36 14.63 16.78 -15.13
CA LEU A 36 15.83 16.40 -14.38
C LEU A 36 16.84 15.63 -15.24
N THR A 37 18.12 15.70 -14.85
CA THR A 37 19.15 14.83 -15.43
C THR A 37 18.95 13.38 -14.97
N PRO A 38 19.38 12.37 -15.76
CA PRO A 38 19.23 10.96 -15.38
C PRO A 38 19.83 10.62 -14.00
N GLU A 39 21.00 11.20 -13.68
CA GLU A 39 21.69 10.99 -12.39
C GLU A 39 20.88 11.53 -11.21
N LYS A 40 20.31 12.74 -11.35
CA LYS A 40 19.45 13.34 -10.31
C LYS A 40 18.13 12.60 -10.17
N LEU A 41 17.60 12.11 -11.28
CA LEU A 41 16.37 11.33 -11.30
C LEU A 41 16.54 9.99 -10.56
N GLU A 42 17.66 9.30 -10.79
CA GLU A 42 17.97 8.06 -10.07
C GLU A 42 18.28 8.32 -8.59
N SER A 43 19.03 9.37 -8.27
CA SER A 43 19.28 9.75 -6.87
C SER A 43 17.98 10.05 -6.12
N LEU A 44 17.05 10.79 -6.74
CA LEU A 44 15.76 11.10 -6.15
C LEU A 44 14.90 9.84 -5.99
N ARG A 45 14.95 8.92 -6.96
CA ARG A 45 14.25 7.65 -6.88
C ARG A 45 14.74 6.82 -5.70
N GLN A 46 16.06 6.69 -5.53
CA GLN A 46 16.64 5.96 -4.40
C GLN A 46 16.26 6.61 -3.07
N GLU A 47 16.34 7.93 -2.95
CA GLU A 47 15.96 8.64 -1.74
C GLU A 47 14.49 8.39 -1.36
N ILE A 48 13.58 8.47 -2.34
CA ILE A 48 12.15 8.21 -2.12
C ILE A 48 11.92 6.75 -1.70
N LEU A 49 12.57 5.79 -2.37
CA LEU A 49 12.45 4.37 -2.03
C LEU A 49 12.94 4.07 -0.61
N THR A 50 14.05 4.67 -0.19
CA THR A 50 14.57 4.53 1.18
C THR A 50 13.58 5.07 2.20
N ARG A 51 13.09 6.30 2.01
CA ARG A 51 12.11 6.89 2.95
C ARG A 51 10.82 6.10 3.03
N LEU A 52 10.31 5.61 1.91
CA LEU A 52 9.11 4.76 1.89
C LEU A 52 9.34 3.45 2.63
N LYS A 53 10.54 2.86 2.51
CA LYS A 53 10.90 1.64 3.24
C LYS A 53 10.98 1.89 4.75
N GLU A 54 11.58 3.00 5.18
CA GLU A 54 11.64 3.39 6.59
C GLU A 54 10.24 3.63 7.18
N ALA A 55 9.37 4.33 6.44
CA ALA A 55 7.97 4.53 6.84
C ALA A 55 7.21 3.21 6.94
N GLU A 56 7.41 2.30 5.98
CA GLU A 56 6.88 0.94 6.02
C GLU A 56 7.34 0.17 7.27
N GLU A 57 8.64 0.13 7.55
CA GLU A 57 9.19 -0.60 8.69
C GLU A 57 8.74 0.00 10.04
N SER A 58 8.69 1.32 10.15
CA SER A 58 8.35 2.03 11.41
C SER A 58 6.91 1.81 11.89
N GLY A 59 5.98 1.51 10.99
CA GLY A 59 4.58 1.26 11.33
C GLY A 59 4.14 -0.20 11.16
N LEU A 60 5.08 -1.10 10.85
CA LEU A 60 4.80 -2.51 10.54
C LEU A 60 3.99 -3.19 11.67
N GLU A 61 4.39 -2.96 12.92
CA GLU A 61 3.75 -3.54 14.12
C GLU A 61 2.31 -3.03 14.35
N HIS A 62 1.91 -1.95 13.68
CA HIS A 62 0.60 -1.34 13.83
C HIS A 62 -0.34 -1.62 12.65
N ARG A 63 0.14 -2.30 11.59
CA ARG A 63 -0.65 -2.62 10.39
C ARG A 63 -1.91 -3.43 10.70
N ASP A 64 -1.81 -4.41 11.61
CA ASP A 64 -2.94 -5.28 11.96
C ASP A 64 -4.08 -4.52 12.65
N ALA A 65 -3.75 -3.50 13.46
CA ALA A 65 -4.76 -2.66 14.08
C ALA A 65 -5.54 -1.87 13.03
N VAL A 66 -4.83 -1.32 12.03
CA VAL A 66 -5.45 -0.58 10.92
C VAL A 66 -6.28 -1.51 10.03
N ARG A 67 -5.77 -2.71 9.73
CA ARG A 67 -6.49 -3.71 8.94
C ARG A 67 -7.84 -4.10 9.57
N LYS A 68 -7.86 -4.36 10.88
CA LYS A 68 -9.09 -4.67 11.63
C LYS A 68 -10.12 -3.54 11.57
N VAL A 69 -9.67 -2.28 11.66
CA VAL A 69 -10.55 -1.11 11.51
C VAL A 69 -11.13 -1.05 10.10
N MET A 70 -10.30 -1.24 9.07
CA MET A 70 -10.75 -1.25 7.67
C MET A 70 -11.72 -2.40 7.36
N GLU A 71 -11.50 -3.59 7.92
CA GLU A 71 -12.40 -4.74 7.82
C GLU A 71 -13.76 -4.48 8.50
N THR A 72 -13.74 -3.81 9.65
CA THR A 72 -14.97 -3.44 10.37
C THR A 72 -15.78 -2.43 9.55
N ILE A 73 -15.11 -1.46 8.93
CA ILE A 73 -15.76 -0.47 8.05
C ILE A 73 -16.31 -1.16 6.80
N SER A 74 -15.56 -2.06 6.16
CA SER A 74 -16.00 -2.74 4.93
C SER A 74 -17.17 -3.71 5.18
N GLY A 75 -17.23 -4.33 6.35
CA GLY A 75 -18.40 -5.11 6.80
C GLY A 75 -19.66 -4.27 7.04
N PHE A 76 -19.51 -2.95 7.24
CA PHE A 76 -20.61 -2.01 7.44
C PHE A 76 -21.09 -1.33 6.14
N ILE A 77 -20.30 -1.41 5.06
CA ILE A 77 -20.67 -0.83 3.77
C ILE A 77 -21.59 -1.83 3.04
N PRO A 78 -22.87 -1.48 2.79
CA PRO A 78 -23.76 -2.35 2.01
C PRO A 78 -23.14 -2.64 0.63
N LYS A 79 -23.16 -3.91 0.24
CA LYS A 79 -22.47 -4.47 -0.94
C LYS A 79 -22.82 -3.76 -2.28
N ASP A 80 -23.89 -2.97 -2.31
CA ASP A 80 -24.42 -2.29 -3.51
C ASP A 80 -23.92 -0.85 -3.74
N SER A 81 -23.03 -0.31 -2.89
CA SER A 81 -22.45 1.02 -3.14
C SER A 81 -21.10 0.90 -3.86
N LEU A 82 -20.84 1.76 -4.84
CA LEU A 82 -19.61 1.85 -5.65
C LEU A 82 -18.29 1.76 -4.87
N MET A 83 -18.31 2.09 -3.57
CA MET A 83 -17.21 1.90 -2.62
C MET A 83 -16.78 0.43 -2.43
N SER A 84 -17.69 -0.55 -2.60
CA SER A 84 -17.41 -1.99 -2.42
C SER A 84 -16.50 -2.54 -3.53
N THR A 85 -16.61 -2.01 -4.74
CA THR A 85 -15.75 -2.37 -5.89
C THR A 85 -14.32 -1.86 -5.69
N VAL A 86 -14.17 -0.66 -5.11
CA VAL A 86 -12.86 -0.09 -4.80
C VAL A 86 -12.21 -0.86 -3.64
N ALA A 87 -12.95 -1.11 -2.56
CA ALA A 87 -12.45 -1.87 -1.41
C ALA A 87 -12.07 -3.31 -1.78
N LYS A 88 -12.86 -4.00 -2.61
CA LYS A 88 -12.49 -5.33 -3.14
C LYS A 88 -11.23 -5.29 -4.01
N SER A 89 -11.07 -4.27 -4.86
CA SER A 89 -9.88 -4.16 -5.69
C SER A 89 -8.60 -3.91 -4.90
N PHE A 90 -8.68 -3.33 -3.70
CA PHE A 90 -7.55 -3.20 -2.78
C PHE A 90 -7.30 -4.49 -1.99
N VAL A 91 -8.35 -5.15 -1.50
CA VAL A 91 -8.22 -6.41 -0.74
C VAL A 91 -7.71 -7.56 -1.60
N ASP A 92 -8.23 -7.76 -2.81
CA ASP A 92 -7.80 -8.86 -3.71
C ASP A 92 -6.37 -8.67 -4.27
N LYS A 93 -5.82 -7.45 -4.22
CA LYS A 93 -4.42 -7.20 -4.62
C LYS A 93 -3.42 -7.31 -3.48
N ILE A 94 -3.87 -7.13 -2.24
CA ILE A 94 -3.02 -7.18 -1.04
C ILE A 94 -3.03 -8.59 -0.42
N VAL A 95 -4.08 -9.37 -0.63
CA VAL A 95 -4.18 -10.75 -0.18
C VAL A 95 -3.89 -11.66 -1.38
N PRO A 96 -2.70 -12.29 -1.48
CA PRO A 96 -2.54 -13.40 -2.42
C PRO A 96 -3.57 -14.47 -2.04
N PRO A 97 -4.26 -15.11 -3.00
CA PRO A 97 -5.21 -16.17 -2.69
C PRO A 97 -4.46 -17.20 -1.86
N ALA A 98 -4.92 -17.39 -0.62
CA ALA A 98 -4.49 -18.51 0.18
C ALA A 98 -4.74 -19.73 -0.69
N ALA A 99 -3.66 -20.39 -1.10
CA ALA A 99 -3.69 -21.60 -1.90
C ALA A 99 -4.72 -22.53 -1.25
N SER A 100 -5.81 -22.76 -1.97
CA SER A 100 -6.79 -23.76 -1.66
C SER A 100 -6.03 -25.05 -1.37
N GLN A 101 -5.99 -25.42 -0.09
CA GLN A 101 -5.74 -26.80 0.27
C GLN A 101 -6.99 -27.56 -0.15
N ASP A 102 -7.10 -27.86 -1.45
CA ASP A 102 -7.96 -28.94 -1.90
C ASP A 102 -7.25 -30.24 -1.54
N LYS A 103 -7.70 -30.80 -0.42
CA LYS A 103 -7.80 -32.24 -0.25
C LYS A 103 -8.61 -32.77 -1.43
N GLU A 104 -7.99 -33.52 -2.30
CA GLU A 104 -8.69 -34.60 -3.00
C GLU A 104 -8.01 -35.90 -2.63
N GLU A 105 -8.77 -36.68 -1.87
CA GLU A 105 -8.62 -38.12 -1.71
C GLU A 105 -8.65 -38.79 -3.08
N GLU A 106 -7.62 -39.58 -3.39
CA GLU A 106 -7.79 -40.93 -3.97
C GLU A 106 -6.63 -41.84 -3.56
#